data_AF-A0A9D0IFH9-F1
#
_entry.id   AF-A0A9D0IFH9-F1
#
_cell.length_a   1.000
_cell.length_b   1.000
_cell.length_c   1.000
_cell.angle_alpha   90.00
_cell.angle_beta   90.00
_cell.angle_gamma   90.00
#
_symmetry.space_group_name_H-M   'P 1'
#
loop_
_entity.id
_entity.type
_entity.pdbx_description
1 polymer ?
#
loop_
_entity_poly.entity_id
_entity_poly.type
_entity_poly.pdbx_seq_one_letter_code
_entity_poly.pdbx_strand_id
1 'polypeptide(L)'
;MRTDSLSKTGLLFMLMLLAQPFCPGASADTPDSQPGYDQVTAQIPLDLAPLGSVALARLNIALHNARQAAAARLCGGQWSPQGAVLFRQGPVVAQNPRQAVGTLSWHYTELRQAGTLSCAPHSRAAFFLEMSRHLPAWVQVRPAGQLTVFRQGEAIVPAQKAIALREADRPR
;
A
#
# COMPACT_ATOMS: atom_id res chain seq x y z
N MET A 1 36.73 -27.72 65.94
CA MET A 1 37.77 -26.72 65.65
C MET A 1 37.99 -26.71 64.14
N ARG A 2 37.78 -25.55 63.48
CA ARG A 2 38.22 -25.15 62.13
C ARG A 2 37.81 -26.04 60.95
N THR A 3 36.89 -25.69 60.04
CA THR A 3 36.69 -24.53 59.12
C THR A 3 36.91 -24.98 57.67
N ASP A 4 35.91 -24.68 56.84
CA ASP A 4 35.95 -24.22 55.44
C ASP A 4 36.48 -25.16 54.34
N SER A 5 35.64 -25.41 53.32
CA SER A 5 35.70 -24.65 52.05
C SER A 5 34.92 -25.38 50.95
N LEU A 6 33.71 -24.90 50.65
CA LEU A 6 32.94 -25.29 49.48
C LEU A 6 33.40 -24.43 48.29
N SER A 7 34.28 -24.99 47.46
CA SER A 7 34.69 -24.35 46.20
C SER A 7 33.63 -24.56 45.12
N LYS A 8 33.07 -23.42 44.71
CA LYS A 8 32.37 -23.16 43.44
C LYS A 8 33.17 -23.62 42.21
N THR A 9 32.47 -23.55 41.07
CA THR A 9 32.94 -23.44 39.67
C THR A 9 33.22 -24.78 38.97
N GLY A 10 32.67 -25.10 37.79
CA GLY A 10 31.98 -24.26 36.81
C GLY A 10 31.14 -25.09 35.84
N LEU A 11 30.02 -24.50 35.47
CA LEU A 11 29.06 -24.90 34.45
C LEU A 11 29.75 -25.26 33.13
N LEU A 12 29.58 -26.51 32.69
CA LEU A 12 29.50 -26.83 31.27
C LEU A 12 28.15 -26.28 30.76
N PHE A 13 28.16 -25.14 30.08
CA PHE A 13 27.07 -24.75 29.20
C PHE A 13 27.68 -24.37 27.85
N MET A 14 27.89 -25.41 27.06
CA MET A 14 28.23 -25.35 25.65
C MET A 14 26.98 -24.87 24.89
N LEU A 15 26.74 -23.56 24.91
CA LEU A 15 25.71 -22.95 24.05
C LEU A 15 26.40 -22.60 22.72
N MET A 16 26.10 -23.40 21.69
CA MET A 16 26.42 -23.09 20.30
C MET A 16 25.88 -21.70 19.95
N LEU A 17 26.78 -20.73 19.80
CA LEU A 17 26.53 -19.51 19.05
C LEU A 17 26.34 -19.90 17.58
N LEU A 18 25.10 -20.22 17.20
CA LEU A 18 24.68 -20.05 15.82
C LEU A 18 24.76 -18.54 15.55
N ALA A 19 25.82 -18.14 14.86
CA ALA A 19 25.89 -16.86 14.19
C ALA A 19 24.67 -16.75 13.27
N GLN A 20 23.60 -16.12 13.76
CA GLN A 20 22.50 -15.72 12.91
C GLN A 20 23.10 -14.67 11.96
N PRO A 21 23.07 -14.88 10.64
CA PRO A 21 23.29 -13.79 9.73
C PRO A 21 22.18 -12.78 10.06
N PHE A 22 22.56 -11.68 10.71
CA PHE A 22 21.84 -10.43 10.60
C PHE A 22 21.73 -10.19 9.09
N CYS A 23 20.59 -10.54 8.49
CA CYS A 23 20.19 -9.93 7.25
C CYS A 23 19.94 -8.47 7.63
N PRO A 24 20.83 -7.52 7.28
CA PRO A 24 20.50 -6.12 7.42
C PRO A 24 19.20 -5.94 6.64
N GLY A 25 18.23 -5.30 7.31
CA GLY A 25 16.84 -5.25 6.87
C GLY A 25 16.77 -5.06 5.37
N ALA A 26 15.95 -5.90 4.74
CA ALA A 26 15.43 -5.57 3.42
C ALA A 26 15.02 -4.10 3.50
N SER A 27 15.79 -3.23 2.85
CA SER A 27 15.31 -1.94 2.43
C SER A 27 14.04 -2.29 1.70
N ALA A 28 12.91 -2.06 2.37
CA ALA A 28 11.60 -2.33 1.84
C ALA A 28 11.45 -1.33 0.70
N ASP A 29 11.92 -1.72 -0.48
CA ASP A 29 11.40 -1.28 -1.75
C ASP A 29 9.92 -1.61 -1.67
N THR A 30 9.18 -0.69 -1.06
CA THR A 30 7.77 -0.83 -0.85
C THR A 30 7.22 -0.83 -2.28
N PRO A 31 6.46 -1.86 -2.71
CA PRO A 31 5.92 -1.91 -4.07
C PRO A 31 5.12 -0.65 -4.45
N ASP A 32 4.81 0.21 -3.47
CA ASP A 32 4.31 1.58 -3.59
C ASP A 32 5.07 2.52 -4.53
N SER A 33 6.29 2.20 -4.95
CA SER A 33 7.09 3.09 -5.81
C SER A 33 7.22 2.65 -7.26
N GLN A 34 6.70 1.47 -7.68
CA GLN A 34 6.92 1.00 -9.05
C GLN A 34 6.07 1.78 -10.07
N PRO A 35 6.65 2.67 -10.90
CA PRO A 35 5.87 3.54 -11.79
C PRO A 35 5.23 2.77 -12.94
N GLY A 36 5.70 1.56 -13.27
CA GLY A 36 5.24 0.79 -14.44
C GLY A 36 3.86 0.13 -14.31
N TYR A 37 3.23 0.16 -13.14
CA TYR A 37 2.00 -0.58 -12.87
C TYR A 37 0.88 0.32 -12.37
N ASP A 38 -0.35 -0.07 -12.68
CA ASP A 38 -1.49 0.49 -11.97
C ASP A 38 -1.46 -0.03 -10.55
N GLN A 39 -1.71 0.85 -9.60
CA GLN A 39 -1.69 0.50 -8.20
C GLN A 39 -3.01 0.88 -7.53
N VAL A 40 -3.48 -0.01 -6.66
CA VAL A 40 -4.55 0.25 -5.72
C VAL A 40 -4.00 0.01 -4.31
N THR A 41 -4.16 0.98 -3.42
CA THR A 41 -3.89 0.80 -1.99
C THR A 41 -5.13 1.12 -1.18
N ALA A 42 -5.38 0.37 -0.11
CA ALA A 42 -6.51 0.58 0.78
C ALA A 42 -6.11 0.42 2.25
N GLN A 43 -6.67 1.29 3.09
CA GLN A 43 -6.49 1.34 4.54
C GLN A 43 -7.87 1.34 5.20
N ILE A 44 -8.51 0.18 5.25
CA ILE A 44 -9.92 0.03 5.63
C ILE A 44 -10.04 0.02 7.16
N PRO A 45 -10.75 0.98 7.76
CA PRO A 45 -11.00 1.01 9.20
C PRO A 45 -11.62 -0.30 9.73
N LEU A 46 -11.21 -0.73 10.93
CA LEU A 46 -11.68 -1.98 11.53
C LEU A 46 -13.18 -1.94 11.92
N ASP A 47 -13.70 -0.76 12.26
CA ASP A 47 -15.13 -0.51 12.50
C ASP A 47 -15.96 -0.68 11.22
N LEU A 48 -15.38 -0.39 10.06
CA LEU A 48 -16.00 -0.66 8.76
C LEU A 48 -15.89 -2.13 8.33
N ALA A 49 -14.95 -2.90 8.86
CA ALA A 49 -14.80 -4.29 8.48
C ALA A 49 -14.22 -5.10 9.66
N PRO A 50 -15.06 -5.80 10.43
CA PRO A 50 -14.59 -6.59 11.57
C PRO A 50 -13.67 -7.76 11.17
N LEU A 51 -13.76 -8.22 9.92
CA LEU A 51 -13.01 -9.35 9.38
C LEU A 51 -12.28 -8.93 8.09
N GLY A 52 -11.11 -9.53 7.85
CA GLY A 52 -10.34 -9.30 6.62
C GLY A 52 -11.13 -9.66 5.36
N SER A 53 -11.92 -10.74 5.37
CA SER A 53 -12.80 -11.10 4.25
C SER A 53 -13.84 -10.02 3.95
N VAL A 54 -14.43 -9.40 4.97
CA VAL A 54 -15.36 -8.28 4.84
C VAL A 54 -14.65 -7.05 4.28
N ALA A 55 -13.42 -6.78 4.71
CA ALA A 55 -12.60 -5.69 4.19
C ALA A 55 -12.33 -5.86 2.69
N LEU A 56 -11.92 -7.08 2.27
CA LEU A 56 -11.68 -7.40 0.86
C LEU A 56 -12.97 -7.29 0.03
N ALA A 57 -14.09 -7.79 0.54
CA ALA A 57 -15.39 -7.68 -0.13
C ALA A 57 -15.79 -6.21 -0.34
N ARG A 58 -15.67 -5.37 0.71
CA ARG A 58 -15.96 -3.94 0.64
C ARG A 58 -15.06 -3.22 -0.37
N LEU A 59 -13.77 -3.54 -0.39
CA LEU A 59 -12.83 -3.00 -1.39
C LEU A 59 -13.25 -3.37 -2.82
N ASN A 60 -13.54 -4.64 -3.07
CA ASN A 60 -13.93 -5.10 -4.40
C ASN A 60 -15.23 -4.45 -4.89
N ILE A 61 -16.22 -4.31 -4.02
CA ILE A 61 -17.48 -3.61 -4.33
C ILE A 61 -17.21 -2.14 -4.65
N ALA A 62 -16.43 -1.45 -3.81
CA ALA A 62 -16.09 -0.05 -4.03
C ALA A 62 -15.35 0.16 -5.37
N LEU A 63 -14.37 -0.69 -5.67
CA LEU A 63 -13.63 -0.64 -6.94
C LEU A 63 -14.53 -0.94 -8.14
N HIS A 64 -15.44 -1.90 -8.02
CA HIS A 64 -16.39 -2.22 -9.09
C HIS A 64 -17.30 -1.03 -9.39
N ASN A 65 -17.94 -0.47 -8.36
CA ASN A 65 -18.86 0.65 -8.50
C ASN A 65 -18.15 1.89 -9.05
N ALA A 66 -16.96 2.22 -8.53
CA ALA A 66 -16.19 3.36 -9.00
C ALA A 66 -15.75 3.22 -10.46
N ARG A 67 -15.36 2.01 -10.89
CA ARG A 67 -15.04 1.74 -12.30
C ARG A 67 -16.26 1.90 -13.20
N GLN A 68 -17.41 1.38 -12.79
CA GLN A 68 -18.66 1.51 -13.54
C GLN A 68 -19.06 2.98 -13.68
N ALA A 69 -19.00 3.75 -12.59
CA ALA A 69 -19.32 5.18 -12.62
C ALA A 69 -18.36 5.97 -13.54
N ALA A 70 -17.06 5.72 -13.46
CA ALA A 70 -16.08 6.36 -14.34
C ALA A 70 -16.26 5.96 -15.82
N ALA A 71 -16.55 4.69 -16.09
CA ALA A 71 -16.83 4.21 -17.45
C ALA A 71 -18.13 4.80 -18.01
N ALA A 72 -19.19 4.90 -17.21
CA ALA A 72 -20.42 5.57 -17.59
C ALA A 72 -20.18 7.05 -17.92
N ARG A 73 -19.36 7.73 -17.11
CA ARG A 73 -19.09 9.16 -17.25
C ARG A 73 -18.21 9.50 -18.45
N LEU A 74 -17.15 8.74 -18.68
CA LEU A 74 -16.11 9.06 -19.68
C LEU A 74 -16.23 8.23 -20.95
N CYS A 75 -16.76 7.01 -20.85
CA CYS A 75 -16.70 6.01 -21.92
C CYS A 75 -18.09 5.62 -22.42
N GLY A 76 -19.15 6.34 -22.03
CA GLY A 76 -20.54 6.00 -22.40
C GLY A 76 -20.98 4.62 -21.90
N GLY A 77 -20.35 4.13 -20.82
CA GLY A 77 -20.57 2.78 -20.30
C GLY A 77 -19.79 1.68 -21.01
N GLN A 78 -19.01 2.01 -22.05
CA GLN A 78 -18.12 1.04 -22.68
C GLN A 78 -16.97 0.68 -21.73
N TRP A 79 -16.66 -0.62 -21.71
CA TRP A 79 -15.87 -1.31 -20.69
C TRP A 79 -14.47 -0.70 -20.46
N SER A 80 -14.04 -0.69 -19.20
CA SER A 80 -12.80 -0.08 -18.69
C SER A 80 -11.62 -1.07 -18.67
N PRO A 81 -10.37 -0.62 -18.89
CA PRO A 81 -9.18 -1.46 -18.92
C PRO A 81 -9.03 -2.32 -17.68
N GLN A 82 -9.00 -3.64 -17.88
CA GLN A 82 -8.58 -4.59 -16.87
C GLN A 82 -7.24 -5.19 -17.26
N GLY A 83 -6.15 -4.65 -16.71
CA GLY A 83 -4.88 -5.37 -16.76
C GLY A 83 -4.89 -6.62 -15.88
N ALA A 84 -3.94 -7.52 -16.13
CA ALA A 84 -3.71 -8.67 -15.26
C ALA A 84 -3.21 -8.23 -13.88
N VAL A 85 -3.63 -8.93 -12.82
CA VAL A 85 -3.09 -8.74 -11.47
C VAL A 85 -1.69 -9.36 -11.43
N LEU A 86 -0.70 -8.56 -11.04
CA LEU A 86 0.69 -9.00 -10.93
C LEU A 86 1.10 -9.28 -9.48
N PHE A 87 0.56 -8.48 -8.57
CA PHE A 87 0.87 -8.57 -7.16
C PHE A 87 -0.37 -8.21 -6.35
N ARG A 88 -0.56 -8.92 -5.25
CA ARG A 88 -1.62 -8.66 -4.28
C ARG A 88 -1.11 -9.01 -2.89
N GLN A 89 -1.29 -8.08 -1.95
CA GLN A 89 -0.98 -8.28 -0.54
C GLN A 89 -2.13 -7.78 0.32
N GLY A 90 -2.41 -8.51 1.39
CA GLY A 90 -3.47 -8.18 2.35
C GLY A 90 -4.82 -8.81 2.01
N PRO A 91 -5.84 -8.56 2.85
CA PRO A 91 -5.83 -7.59 3.94
C PRO A 91 -5.03 -8.07 5.16
N VAL A 92 -4.09 -7.23 5.63
CA VAL A 92 -3.34 -7.44 6.88
C VAL A 92 -3.60 -6.28 7.83
N VAL A 93 -3.69 -6.54 9.13
CA VAL A 93 -3.88 -5.46 10.12
C VAL A 93 -2.56 -4.71 10.30
N ALA A 94 -2.58 -3.39 10.13
CA ALA A 94 -1.43 -2.53 10.34
C ALA A 94 -1.88 -1.16 10.91
N GLN A 95 -0.92 -0.42 11.48
CA GLN A 95 -1.18 0.97 11.88
C GLN A 95 -1.50 1.82 10.64
N ASN A 96 -2.52 2.66 10.76
CA ASN A 96 -2.90 3.59 9.71
C ASN A 96 -2.03 4.85 9.83
N PRO A 97 -1.08 5.10 8.88
CA PRO A 97 -0.20 6.25 8.95
C PRO A 97 -0.91 7.60 8.75
N ARG A 98 -2.20 7.59 8.39
CA ARG A 98 -3.02 8.79 8.15
C ARG A 98 -3.95 9.13 9.30
N GLN A 99 -4.01 8.30 10.32
CA GLN A 99 -4.85 8.51 11.50
C GLN A 99 -3.97 8.71 12.74
N ALA A 100 -4.61 9.01 13.87
CA ALA A 100 -3.92 9.14 15.14
C ALA A 100 -3.11 7.88 15.44
N VAL A 101 -1.96 8.07 16.09
CA VAL A 101 -1.07 6.99 16.53
C VAL A 101 -1.87 5.92 17.26
N GLY A 102 -1.68 4.66 16.87
CA GLY A 102 -2.39 3.52 17.45
C GLY A 102 -3.69 3.13 16.73
N THR A 103 -4.15 3.89 15.75
CA THR A 103 -5.34 3.49 14.97
C THR A 103 -4.99 2.37 13.99
N LEU A 104 -5.67 1.23 14.13
CA LEU A 104 -5.47 0.04 13.28
C LEU A 104 -6.44 0.04 12.09
N SER A 105 -5.98 -0.49 10.97
CA SER A 105 -6.78 -0.67 9.75
C SER A 105 -6.32 -1.92 8.99
N TRP A 106 -7.20 -2.46 8.15
CA TRP A 106 -6.80 -3.45 7.15
C TRP A 106 -6.06 -2.77 6.01
N HIS A 107 -4.82 -3.18 5.77
CA HIS A 107 -4.00 -2.74 4.67
C HIS A 107 -4.07 -3.72 3.50
N TYR A 108 -4.28 -3.18 2.30
CA TYR A 108 -4.28 -3.93 1.05
C TYR A 108 -3.53 -3.17 -0.04
N THR A 109 -2.73 -3.89 -0.81
CA THR A 109 -2.04 -3.35 -2.00
C THR A 109 -2.21 -4.33 -3.17
N GLU A 110 -2.58 -3.80 -4.33
CA GLU A 110 -2.62 -4.54 -5.59
C GLU A 110 -1.87 -3.78 -6.69
N LEU A 111 -1.03 -4.49 -7.44
CA LEU A 111 -0.42 -4.00 -8.67
C LEU A 111 -1.00 -4.75 -9.87
N ARG A 112 -1.32 -4.00 -10.92
CA ARG A 112 -1.88 -4.55 -12.18
C ARG A 112 -1.10 -4.03 -13.37
N GLN A 113 -1.05 -4.83 -14.42
CA GLN A 113 -0.56 -4.35 -15.72
C GLN A 113 -1.41 -3.17 -16.21
N ALA A 114 -0.79 -2.25 -16.94
CA ALA A 114 -1.54 -1.22 -17.62
C ALA A 114 -2.35 -1.83 -18.78
N GLY A 115 -3.67 -1.89 -18.65
CA GLY A 115 -4.55 -2.30 -19.75
C GLY A 115 -4.79 -1.15 -20.74
N THR A 116 -5.04 -1.41 -22.01
CA THR A 116 -5.35 -0.34 -22.98
C THR A 116 -6.71 0.29 -22.68
N LEU A 117 -6.78 1.62 -22.56
CA LEU A 117 -8.04 2.35 -22.47
C LEU A 117 -8.61 2.54 -23.88
N SER A 118 -9.77 1.93 -24.17
CA SER A 118 -10.39 1.92 -25.50
C SER A 118 -11.28 3.15 -25.78
N CYS A 119 -11.62 3.95 -24.78
CA CYS A 119 -12.47 5.14 -24.92
C CYS A 119 -11.65 6.42 -25.13
N ALA A 120 -11.34 6.72 -26.40
CA ALA A 120 -10.85 8.04 -26.80
C ALA A 120 -11.95 9.11 -26.64
N PRO A 121 -11.60 10.40 -26.39
CA PRO A 121 -10.25 10.97 -26.28
C PRO A 121 -9.65 10.94 -24.86
N HIS A 122 -10.25 10.20 -23.93
CA HIS A 122 -9.84 10.24 -22.53
C HIS A 122 -8.53 9.50 -22.29
N SER A 123 -7.69 10.06 -21.40
CA SER A 123 -6.44 9.43 -20.98
C SER A 123 -6.67 8.48 -19.81
N ARG A 124 -5.73 7.55 -19.58
CA ARG A 124 -5.71 6.69 -18.38
C ARG A 124 -5.72 7.50 -17.09
N ALA A 125 -4.99 8.61 -17.07
CA ALA A 125 -4.95 9.55 -15.95
C ALA A 125 -6.33 10.11 -15.64
N ALA A 126 -7.05 10.57 -16.68
CA ALA A 126 -8.39 11.09 -16.54
C ALA A 126 -9.37 10.02 -16.03
N PHE A 127 -9.24 8.78 -16.51
CA PHE A 127 -10.04 7.66 -16.02
C PHE A 127 -9.80 7.38 -14.53
N PHE A 128 -8.54 7.30 -14.09
CA PHE A 128 -8.20 7.05 -12.68
C PHE A 128 -8.60 8.21 -11.77
N LEU A 129 -8.45 9.45 -12.24
CA LEU A 129 -8.92 10.64 -11.53
C LEU A 129 -10.44 10.58 -11.34
N GLU A 130 -11.20 10.30 -12.40
CA GLU A 130 -12.66 10.19 -12.33
C GLU A 130 -13.08 9.02 -11.42
N MET A 131 -12.48 7.84 -11.59
CA MET A 131 -12.71 6.69 -10.71
C MET A 131 -12.48 7.04 -9.24
N SER A 132 -11.44 7.82 -8.95
CA SER A 132 -11.13 8.21 -7.57
C SER A 132 -12.21 9.06 -6.90
N ARG A 133 -13.03 9.81 -7.66
CA ARG A 133 -14.15 10.60 -7.13
C ARG A 133 -15.23 9.72 -6.51
N HIS A 134 -15.37 8.50 -7.02
CA HIS A 134 -16.36 7.52 -6.58
C HIS A 134 -15.80 6.52 -5.55
N LEU A 135 -14.51 6.65 -5.22
CA LEU A 135 -13.87 5.79 -4.23
C LEU A 135 -14.00 6.35 -2.81
N PRO A 136 -14.14 5.46 -1.80
CA PRO A 136 -14.07 5.86 -0.41
C PRO A 136 -12.71 6.48 -0.05
N ALA A 137 -12.68 7.34 0.96
CA ALA A 137 -11.45 8.02 1.42
C ALA A 137 -10.33 7.05 1.87
N TRP A 138 -10.68 5.82 2.23
CA TRP A 138 -9.73 4.78 2.60
C TRP A 138 -9.09 4.05 1.40
N VAL A 139 -9.46 4.38 0.15
CA VAL A 139 -8.83 3.83 -1.08
C VAL A 139 -8.03 4.90 -1.81
N GLN A 140 -6.92 4.50 -2.39
CA GLN A 140 -6.16 5.30 -3.35
C GLN A 140 -5.81 4.49 -4.58
N VAL A 141 -5.65 5.20 -5.69
CA VAL A 141 -5.32 4.60 -6.98
C VAL A 141 -4.26 5.41 -7.69
N ARG A 142 -3.34 4.75 -8.40
CA ARG A 142 -2.31 5.40 -9.19
C ARG A 142 -2.23 4.71 -10.55
N PRO A 143 -2.37 5.43 -11.67
CA PRO A 143 -2.21 4.82 -12.98
C PRO A 143 -0.73 4.55 -13.26
N ALA A 144 -0.47 3.51 -14.05
CA ALA A 144 0.85 3.23 -14.59
C ALA A 144 1.41 4.44 -15.37
N GLY A 145 2.74 4.59 -15.32
CA GLY A 145 3.48 5.70 -15.92
C GLY A 145 3.39 7.00 -15.13
N GLN A 146 2.67 7.04 -14.01
CA GLN A 146 2.49 8.25 -13.21
C GLN A 146 2.93 8.08 -11.77
N LEU A 147 3.45 9.18 -11.22
CA LEU A 147 3.79 9.31 -9.80
C LEU A 147 2.62 9.85 -8.97
N THR A 148 1.64 10.48 -9.62
CA THR A 148 0.48 11.08 -8.97
C THR A 148 -0.47 10.00 -8.50
N VAL A 149 -0.79 10.02 -7.21
CA VAL A 149 -1.82 9.17 -6.61
C VAL A 149 -3.12 9.94 -6.59
N PHE A 150 -4.24 9.28 -6.86
CA PHE A 150 -5.57 9.88 -6.79
C PHE A 150 -6.37 9.33 -5.62
N ARG A 151 -7.12 10.22 -4.95
CA ARG A 151 -8.05 9.89 -3.87
C ARG A 151 -9.18 10.90 -3.86
N GLN A 152 -10.43 10.45 -3.87
CA GLN A 152 -11.61 11.33 -3.77
C GLN A 152 -11.61 12.48 -4.80
N GLY A 153 -11.05 12.27 -5.99
CA GLY A 153 -10.97 13.30 -7.04
C GLY A 153 -9.79 14.27 -6.91
N GLU A 154 -8.91 14.07 -5.93
CA GLU A 154 -7.73 14.89 -5.70
C GLU A 154 -6.45 14.18 -6.12
N ALA A 155 -5.51 14.95 -6.70
CA ALA A 155 -4.16 14.52 -6.99
C ALA A 155 -3.28 14.71 -5.75
N ILE A 156 -2.67 13.62 -5.27
CA ILE A 156 -1.78 13.59 -4.11
C ILE A 156 -0.38 13.24 -4.58
N VAL A 157 0.58 14.10 -4.25
CA VAL A 157 2.00 13.80 -4.40
C VAL A 157 2.49 13.19 -3.09
N PRO A 158 3.05 11.96 -3.07
CA PRO A 158 3.51 11.34 -1.83
C PRO A 158 4.56 12.19 -1.10
N ALA A 159 4.41 12.33 0.22
CA ALA A 159 5.20 13.22 1.08
C ALA A 159 6.71 12.94 1.06
N GLN A 160 7.13 11.69 0.84
CA GLN A 160 8.54 11.31 0.69
C GLN A 160 9.24 12.09 -0.45
N LYS A 161 8.50 12.53 -1.47
CA LYS A 161 9.04 13.30 -2.59
C LYS A 161 8.88 14.81 -2.44
N ALA A 162 7.93 15.29 -1.63
CA ALA A 162 7.84 16.70 -1.26
C ALA A 162 9.08 17.16 -0.47
N ILE A 163 9.68 16.24 0.30
CA ILE A 163 10.93 16.47 1.02
C ILE A 163 12.12 16.51 0.04
N ALA A 164 12.22 15.54 -0.87
CA ALA A 164 13.29 15.51 -1.89
C ALA A 164 13.26 16.73 -2.84
N LEU A 165 12.06 17.21 -3.21
CA LEU A 165 11.91 18.43 -4.01
C LEU A 165 12.33 19.69 -3.23
N ARG A 166 12.05 19.76 -1.93
CA ARG A 166 12.48 20.88 -1.06
C ARG A 166 13.98 20.88 -0.79
N GLU A 167 14.63 19.72 -0.75
CA GLU A 167 16.08 19.62 -0.61
C GLU A 167 16.82 19.98 -1.91
N ALA A 168 16.23 19.68 -3.07
CA ALA A 168 16.81 20.05 -4.37
C ALA A 168 16.75 21.56 -4.67
N ASP A 169 15.83 22.30 -4.04
CA ASP A 169 15.59 23.73 -4.28
C ASP A 169 16.28 24.65 -3.24
N ARG A 170 17.13 24.09 -2.37
CA ARG A 170 17.92 24.88 -1.40
C ARG A 170 19.14 25.48 -2.12
N PRO A 171 19.26 26.82 -2.23
CA PRO A 171 20.47 27.43 -2.76
C PRO A 171 21.66 27.07 -1.85
N ARG A 172 22.78 26.69 -2.49
CA ARG A 172 24.05 26.38 -1.81
C ARG A 172 24.67 27.64 -1.23
#